data_AF-A0A7Z6Y3R6-F1
#
_entry.id   AF-A0A7Z6Y3R6-F1
#
_cell.length_a   1.000
_cell.length_b   1.000
_cell.length_c   1.000
_cell.angle_alpha   90.00
_cell.angle_beta   90.00
_cell.angle_gamma   90.00
#
_symmetry.space_group_name_H-M   'P 1'
#
loop_
_entity.id
_entity.type
_entity.pdbx_description
1 polymer ?
#
loop_
_entity_poly.entity_id
_entity_poly.type
_entity_poly.pdbx_seq_one_letter_code
_entity_poly.pdbx_strand_id
1 'polypeptide(L)'
;YFAVGSALDITWYLQQISSLPVENNWQALAREAFRDDVDWQQRAITVSVLQMADGPSEIDARLALWLEQHSLMVERWRAMLVELRAASGTDYAMYAVANRELLDLAMSGQSLTV
;
A
#
# COMPACT_ATOMS: atom_id res chain seq x y z
N TYR A 1 6.15 -9.20 -5.29
CA TYR A 1 5.85 -7.85 -5.79
C TYR A 1 4.49 -7.77 -6.46
N PHE A 2 4.26 -8.42 -7.61
CA PHE A 2 2.96 -8.36 -8.30
C PHE A 2 1.79 -8.98 -7.51
N ALA A 3 1.99 -10.16 -6.90
CA ALA A 3 0.98 -10.79 -6.06
C ALA A 3 0.54 -9.88 -4.89
N VAL A 4 1.50 -9.23 -4.22
CA VAL A 4 1.23 -8.21 -3.18
C VAL A 4 0.42 -7.05 -3.75
N GLY A 5 0.84 -6.50 -4.88
CA GLY A 5 0.15 -5.38 -5.53
C GLY A 5 -1.29 -5.71 -5.90
N SER A 6 -1.54 -6.94 -6.35
CA SER A 6 -2.89 -7.44 -6.65
C SER A 6 -3.72 -7.68 -5.39
N ALA A 7 -3.16 -8.30 -4.35
CA ALA A 7 -3.91 -8.66 -3.13
C ALA A 7 -4.30 -7.44 -2.26
N LEU A 8 -3.58 -6.33 -2.44
CA LEU A 8 -3.76 -5.08 -1.70
C LEU A 8 -4.28 -3.94 -2.59
N ASP A 9 -4.70 -4.21 -3.84
CA ASP A 9 -5.23 -3.20 -4.78
C ASP A 9 -4.26 -2.01 -5.03
N ILE A 10 -2.95 -2.20 -4.85
CA ILE A 10 -1.94 -1.13 -4.99
C ILE A 10 -1.88 -0.63 -6.43
N THR A 11 -2.07 -1.52 -7.42
CA THR A 11 -2.14 -1.11 -8.83
C THR A 11 -3.29 -0.15 -9.09
N TRP A 12 -4.45 -0.39 -8.50
CA TRP A 12 -5.58 0.54 -8.61
C TRP A 12 -5.26 1.87 -7.91
N TYR A 13 -4.68 1.81 -6.71
CA TYR A 13 -4.33 3.01 -5.95
C TYR A 13 -3.31 3.91 -6.69
N LEU A 14 -2.29 3.32 -7.30
CA LEU A 14 -1.31 4.04 -8.14
C LEU A 14 -1.97 4.69 -9.37
N GLN A 15 -2.99 4.06 -9.96
CA GLN A 15 -3.75 4.68 -11.05
C GLN A 15 -4.52 5.92 -10.56
N GLN A 16 -5.06 5.87 -9.34
CA GLN A 16 -5.74 7.02 -8.74
C GLN A 16 -4.76 8.18 -8.51
N ILE A 17 -3.59 7.93 -7.91
CA ILE A 17 -2.53 8.93 -7.75
C ILE A 17 -2.11 9.50 -9.11
N SER A 18 -1.89 8.64 -10.11
CA SER A 18 -1.46 9.07 -11.45
C SER A 18 -2.51 9.94 -12.15
N SER A 19 -3.79 9.76 -11.82
CA SER A 19 -4.91 10.50 -12.40
C SER A 19 -5.24 11.80 -11.62
N LEU A 20 -4.57 12.06 -10.49
CA LEU A 20 -4.74 13.31 -9.76
C LEU A 20 -4.45 14.52 -10.67
N PRO A 21 -5.37 15.51 -10.73
CA PRO A 21 -5.12 16.76 -11.43
C PRO A 21 -3.86 17.47 -10.88
N VAL A 22 -3.18 18.18 -11.78
CA VAL A 22 -2.00 18.98 -11.45
C VAL A 22 -2.23 20.39 -11.96
N GLU A 23 -2.43 21.31 -11.04
CA GLU A 23 -2.72 22.73 -11.29
C GLU A 23 -1.48 23.60 -11.10
N ASN A 24 -0.45 23.09 -10.41
CA ASN A 24 0.80 23.80 -10.16
C ASN A 24 1.99 22.86 -9.96
N ASN A 25 3.19 23.43 -9.89
CA ASN A 25 4.44 22.66 -9.74
C ASN A 25 4.52 21.86 -8.42
N TRP A 26 3.96 22.37 -7.33
CA TRP A 26 3.99 21.67 -6.04
C TRP A 26 3.11 20.42 -6.05
N GLN A 27 1.97 20.48 -6.72
CA GLN A 27 1.11 19.31 -6.94
C GLN A 27 1.80 18.27 -7.82
N ALA A 28 2.55 18.69 -8.85
CA ALA A 28 3.34 17.78 -9.67
C ALA A 28 4.37 17.01 -8.81
N LEU A 29 5.11 17.73 -7.96
CA LEU A 29 6.09 17.17 -7.03
C LEU A 29 5.43 16.25 -5.98
N ALA A 30 4.29 16.65 -5.42
CA ALA A 30 3.57 15.82 -4.46
C ALA A 30 3.09 14.50 -5.10
N ARG A 31 2.59 14.54 -6.34
CA ARG A 31 2.15 13.35 -7.07
C ARG A 31 3.31 12.41 -7.42
N GLU A 32 4.50 12.96 -7.68
CA GLU A 32 5.73 12.18 -7.84
C GLU A 32 6.13 11.51 -6.52
N ALA A 33 6.24 12.29 -5.44
CA ALA A 33 6.57 11.78 -4.12
C ALA A 33 5.61 10.67 -3.66
N PHE A 34 4.30 10.83 -3.89
CA PHE A 34 3.34 9.77 -3.55
C PHE A 34 3.55 8.47 -4.32
N ARG A 35 3.95 8.53 -5.59
CA ARG A 35 4.25 7.32 -6.37
C ARG A 35 5.51 6.63 -5.89
N ASP A 36 6.54 7.40 -5.56
CA ASP A 36 7.79 6.88 -5.02
C ASP A 36 7.57 6.21 -3.65
N ASP A 37 6.79 6.84 -2.78
CA ASP A 37 6.39 6.28 -1.50
C ASP A 37 5.66 4.95 -1.67
N VAL A 38 4.69 4.88 -2.57
CA VAL A 38 3.91 3.65 -2.81
C VAL A 38 4.78 2.52 -3.37
N ASP A 39 5.72 2.82 -4.28
CA ASP A 39 6.68 1.82 -4.77
C ASP A 39 7.53 1.26 -3.62
N TRP A 40 8.07 2.15 -2.78
CA TRP A 40 8.84 1.75 -1.61
C TRP A 40 8.01 0.90 -0.65
N GLN A 41 6.76 1.29 -0.38
CA GLN A 41 5.85 0.56 0.52
C GLN A 41 5.51 -0.84 -0.02
N GLN A 42 5.18 -0.97 -1.31
CA GLN A 42 4.92 -2.27 -1.94
C GLN A 42 6.16 -3.17 -1.90
N ARG A 43 7.35 -2.58 -2.11
CA ARG A 43 8.62 -3.31 -2.00
C ARG A 43 8.88 -3.77 -0.57
N ALA A 44 8.67 -2.92 0.42
CA ALA A 44 8.83 -3.25 1.83
C ALA A 44 7.91 -4.41 2.24
N ILE A 45 6.62 -4.35 1.87
CA ILE A 45 5.67 -5.45 2.10
C ILE A 45 6.14 -6.73 1.38
N THR A 46 6.57 -6.61 0.13
CA THR A 46 7.09 -7.76 -0.63
C THR A 46 8.28 -8.42 0.06
N VAL A 47 9.23 -7.63 0.56
CA VAL A 47 10.39 -8.14 1.30
C VAL A 47 9.94 -8.83 2.58
N SER A 48 9.01 -8.24 3.34
CA SER A 48 8.46 -8.84 4.56
C SER A 48 7.82 -10.21 4.29
N VAL A 49 6.98 -10.33 3.25
CA VAL A 49 6.38 -11.61 2.83
C VAL A 49 7.46 -12.65 2.50
N LEU A 50 8.49 -12.26 1.74
CA LEU A 50 9.57 -13.16 1.35
C LEU A 50 10.47 -13.57 2.53
N GLN A 51 10.60 -12.73 3.55
CA GLN A 51 11.45 -12.96 4.72
C GLN A 51 10.74 -13.63 5.90
N MET A 52 9.45 -13.99 5.77
CA MET A 52 8.75 -14.74 6.82
C MET A 52 9.50 -16.03 7.17
N ALA A 53 9.85 -16.18 8.45
CA ALA A 53 10.33 -17.42 9.02
C ALA A 53 9.24 -18.50 8.90
N ASP A 54 9.63 -19.71 8.51
CA ASP A 54 8.74 -20.88 8.37
C ASP A 54 7.49 -20.67 7.49
N GLY A 55 7.50 -19.66 6.61
CA GLY A 55 6.41 -19.45 5.66
C GLY A 55 6.31 -20.57 4.61
N PRO A 56 5.13 -20.82 4.04
CA PRO A 56 4.94 -21.76 2.93
C PRO A 56 5.91 -21.52 1.76
N SER A 57 6.26 -22.56 1.01
CA SER A 57 7.09 -22.42 -0.20
C SER A 57 6.32 -21.83 -1.39
N GLU A 58 5.02 -22.11 -1.45
CA GLU A 58 4.10 -21.57 -2.45
C GLU A 58 3.78 -20.10 -2.11
N ILE A 59 3.85 -19.23 -3.12
CA ILE A 59 3.81 -17.78 -2.95
C ILE A 59 2.42 -17.29 -2.53
N ASP A 60 1.35 -17.85 -3.11
CA ASP A 60 -0.01 -17.43 -2.80
C ASP A 60 -0.38 -17.82 -1.36
N ALA A 61 -0.02 -19.03 -0.92
CA ALA A 61 -0.17 -19.50 0.45
C ALA A 61 0.66 -18.67 1.45
N ARG A 62 1.90 -18.33 1.08
CA ARG A 62 2.76 -17.47 1.91
C ARG A 62 2.19 -16.06 2.05
N LEU A 63 1.72 -15.47 0.96
CA LEU A 63 1.07 -14.17 0.98
C LEU A 63 -0.22 -14.19 1.81
N ALA A 64 -1.05 -15.23 1.66
CA ALA A 64 -2.27 -15.39 2.44
C ALA A 64 -1.97 -15.44 3.95
N LEU A 65 -0.96 -16.21 4.36
CA LEU A 65 -0.52 -16.27 5.75
C LEU A 65 -0.01 -14.91 6.25
N TRP A 66 0.78 -14.20 5.44
CA TRP A 66 1.24 -12.85 5.80
C TRP A 66 0.07 -11.90 6.03
N LEU A 67 -0.90 -11.89 5.11
CA LEU A 67 -2.07 -11.03 5.22
C LEU A 67 -2.90 -11.34 6.48
N GLU A 68 -2.96 -12.62 6.87
CA GLU A 68 -3.62 -13.04 8.12
C GLU A 68 -2.86 -12.57 9.37
N GLN A 69 -1.53 -12.72 9.40
CA GLN A 69 -0.70 -12.25 10.51
C GLN A 69 -0.74 -10.74 10.70
N HIS A 70 -0.96 -9.98 9.62
CA HIS A 70 -1.05 -8.52 9.61
C HIS A 70 -2.50 -8.01 9.41
N SER A 71 -3.50 -8.84 9.73
CA SER A 71 -4.93 -8.60 9.41
C SER A 71 -5.44 -7.23 9.82
N LEU A 72 -5.13 -6.75 11.03
CA LEU A 72 -5.58 -5.45 11.53
C LEU A 72 -5.12 -4.29 10.62
N MET A 73 -3.86 -4.30 10.17
CA MET A 73 -3.35 -3.25 9.29
C MET A 73 -3.87 -3.40 7.86
N VAL A 74 -4.05 -4.65 7.40
CA VAL A 74 -4.65 -4.95 6.10
C VAL A 74 -6.10 -4.47 6.04
N GLU A 75 -6.87 -4.66 7.11
CA GLU A 75 -8.26 -4.21 7.23
C GLU A 75 -8.36 -2.68 7.20
N ARG A 76 -7.48 -1.97 7.93
CA ARG A 76 -7.41 -0.51 7.87
C ARG A 76 -7.10 0.01 6.47
N TRP A 77 -6.12 -0.59 5.81
CA TRP A 77 -5.79 -0.24 4.42
C TRP A 77 -6.97 -0.47 3.48
N ARG A 78 -7.65 -1.62 3.59
CA ARG A 78 -8.84 -1.93 2.78
C ARG A 78 -10.00 -0.97 3.05
N ALA A 79 -10.23 -0.59 4.31
CA ALA A 79 -11.23 0.41 4.66
C ALA A 79 -10.90 1.77 4.03
N MET A 80 -9.64 2.20 4.06
CA MET A 80 -9.20 3.42 3.40
C MET A 80 -9.46 3.38 1.89
N LEU A 81 -9.20 2.24 1.22
CA LEU A 81 -9.52 2.08 -0.19
C LEU A 81 -11.04 2.17 -0.47
N VAL A 82 -11.88 1.63 0.41
CA VAL A 82 -13.34 1.75 0.29
C VAL A 82 -13.78 3.21 0.38
N GLU A 83 -13.24 3.97 1.34
CA GLU A 83 -13.53 5.40 1.49
C GLU A 83 -13.08 6.19 0.25
N LEU A 84 -11.88 5.93 -0.27
CA LEU A 84 -11.39 6.57 -1.50
C LEU A 84 -12.30 6.29 -2.70
N ARG A 85 -12.79 5.05 -2.85
CA ARG A 85 -13.72 4.68 -3.93
C ARG A 85 -15.10 5.33 -3.79
N ALA A 86 -15.54 5.61 -2.57
CA ALA A 86 -16.83 6.24 -2.29
C ALA A 86 -16.80 7.77 -2.39
N ALA A 87 -15.61 8.38 -2.37
CA ALA A 87 -15.46 9.82 -2.40
C ALA A 87 -15.92 10.43 -3.74
N SER A 88 -16.67 11.53 -3.66
CA SER A 88 -17.17 12.27 -4.83
C SER A 88 -16.15 13.26 -5.42
N GLY A 89 -14.95 13.31 -4.86
CA GLY A 89 -13.85 14.18 -5.27
C GLY A 89 -12.55 13.69 -4.67
N THR A 90 -11.43 14.17 -5.23
CA THR A 90 -10.09 13.74 -4.85
C THR A 90 -9.21 14.96 -4.67
N ASP A 91 -8.65 15.13 -3.47
CA ASP A 91 -7.63 16.14 -3.20
C ASP A 91 -6.34 15.50 -2.69
N TYR A 92 -5.24 16.27 -2.69
CA TYR A 92 -3.93 15.77 -2.27
C TYR A 92 -3.87 15.39 -0.79
N ALA A 93 -4.70 15.99 0.07
CA ALA A 93 -4.72 15.65 1.49
C ALA A 93 -5.25 14.25 1.73
N MET A 94 -6.28 13.83 0.97
CA MET A 94 -6.80 12.46 1.03
C MET A 94 -5.73 11.41 0.69
N TYR A 95 -4.91 11.64 -0.34
CA TYR A 95 -3.83 10.72 -0.70
C TYR A 95 -2.66 10.75 0.27
N ALA A 96 -2.40 11.89 0.93
CA ALA A 96 -1.41 11.94 2.01
C ALA A 96 -1.83 11.03 3.17
N VAL A 97 -3.12 11.02 3.54
CA VAL A 97 -3.68 10.14 4.57
C VAL A 97 -3.61 8.68 4.12
N ALA A 98 -4.03 8.37 2.89
CA ALA A 98 -3.99 7.01 2.38
C ALA A 98 -2.55 6.46 2.26
N ASN A 99 -1.58 7.27 1.83
CA ASN A 99 -0.16 6.90 1.83
C ASN A 99 0.33 6.58 3.25
N ARG A 100 -0.17 7.28 4.27
CA ARG A 100 0.19 7.03 5.66
C ARG A 100 -0.36 5.68 6.16
N GLU A 101 -1.59 5.32 5.81
CA GLU A 101 -2.15 4.01 6.16
C GLU A 101 -1.38 2.85 5.47
N LEU A 102 -1.01 3.02 4.20
CA LEU A 102 -0.18 2.02 3.49
C LEU A 102 1.24 1.93 4.08
N LEU A 103 1.81 3.05 4.52
CA LEU A 103 3.08 3.08 5.26
C LEU A 103 2.99 2.29 6.56
N ASP A 104 1.93 2.48 7.35
CA ASP A 104 1.75 1.77 8.62
C ASP A 104 1.62 0.25 8.39
N LEU A 105 0.92 -0.18 7.33
CA LEU A 105 0.91 -1.58 6.90
C LEU A 105 2.31 -2.08 6.53
N ALA A 106 3.06 -1.32 5.71
CA ALA A 106 4.40 -1.70 5.30
C ALA A 106 5.38 -1.81 6.48
N MET A 107 5.28 -0.92 7.47
CA MET A 107 6.10 -0.95 8.68
C MET A 107 5.75 -2.11 9.61
N SER A 108 4.48 -2.53 9.67
CA SER A 108 4.07 -3.67 10.51
C SER A 108 4.83 -4.96 10.17
N GLY A 109 5.20 -5.14 8.90
CA GLY A 109 5.99 -6.27 8.43
C GLY A 109 7.50 -6.21 8.73
N GLN A 110 8.02 -5.07 9.18
CA GLN A 110 9.44 -4.89 9.51
C GLN A 110 9.73 -5.15 10.99
N SER A 111 8.72 -4.97 11.87
CA SER A 111 8.87 -5.08 13.32
C SER A 111 9.03 -6.50 13.85
N LEU A 112 8.89 -7.54 13.03
CA LEU A 112 9.01 -8.95 13.43
C LEU A 112 10.47 -9.48 13.43
N THR A 113 11.45 -8.60 13.26
CA THR A 113 12.89 -8.97 13.22
C THR A 113 13.61 -8.71 14.56
N VAL A 114 13.09 -9.26 15.67
CA VAL A 114 13.76 -9.21 16.98
C VAL A 114 14.06 -10.63 17.47
#